data_AF-A0A060X3L8-F1
#
_entry.id   AF-A0A060X3L8-F1
#
_cell.length_a   1.000
_cell.length_b   1.000
_cell.length_c   1.000
_cell.angle_alpha   90.00
_cell.angle_beta   90.00
_cell.angle_gamma   90.00
#
_symmetry.space_group_name_H-M   'P 1'
#
loop_
_entity.id
_entity.type
_entity.pdbx_description
1 polymer ?
#
loop_
_entity_poly.entity_id
_entity_poly.type
_entity_poly.pdbx_seq_one_letter_code
_entity_poly.pdbx_strand_id
1 'polypeptide(L)'
;MVVLYQATTDLYGNCTLRHSGTSAAAPEAAGVFALALEANPNLTWRDMQHLSVLTSKRNQLHDEVHQWRRNGVGLEFNHLFGYGVLDAGGMVKMAKEWKTVPERFHCVAGSLQDVHKIQSGDKLILAISTDSCQGKDNFVRYLEHVQAVITVNGSRRGDLNINMTSPMGTKSILLSRRPRDDDAKVGFDKWPFMTTQTWGEDPRGTWVLEVGFQGNEPQRGVMKEWTLMLHGTQSAPYIDQIVRDYQSKLAMSKKEELEEELDEAVERSLKSLLSKN
;
A
#
# COMPACT_ATOMS: atom_id res chain seq x y z
N MET A 1 5.84 -18.88 4.33
CA MET A 1 5.25 -18.30 5.56
C MET A 1 6.34 -18.29 6.60
N VAL A 2 6.75 -17.11 7.08
CA VAL A 2 7.72 -17.03 8.18
C VAL A 2 6.98 -17.41 9.46
N VAL A 3 7.50 -18.41 10.17
CA VAL A 3 6.97 -18.82 11.47
C VAL A 3 7.89 -18.24 12.52
N LEU A 4 7.39 -17.24 13.23
CA LEU A 4 8.04 -16.72 14.43
C LEU A 4 7.81 -17.73 15.57
N TYR A 5 8.85 -18.01 16.34
CA TYR A 5 8.75 -18.76 17.60
C TYR A 5 9.23 -17.85 18.73
N GLN A 6 8.42 -17.71 19.77
CA GLN A 6 8.72 -16.84 20.89
C GLN A 6 8.60 -17.56 22.22
N ALA A 7 9.51 -17.21 23.13
CA ALA A 7 9.41 -17.53 24.55
C ALA A 7 8.49 -16.51 25.24
N THR A 8 7.42 -16.97 25.88
CA THR A 8 6.47 -16.09 26.59
C THR A 8 5.82 -16.82 27.76
N THR A 9 5.08 -16.09 28.59
CA THR A 9 4.27 -16.64 29.68
C THR A 9 3.14 -17.51 29.14
N ASP A 10 2.79 -18.56 29.86
CA ASP A 10 1.72 -19.49 29.53
C ASP A 10 0.75 -19.67 30.72
N LEU A 11 -0.38 -20.32 30.46
CA LEU A 11 -1.41 -20.59 31.47
C LEU A 11 -0.84 -21.32 32.69
N TYR A 12 -1.52 -21.16 33.83
CA TYR A 12 -1.19 -21.83 35.09
C TYR A 12 0.21 -21.47 35.64
N GLY A 13 0.71 -20.27 35.33
CA GLY A 13 2.01 -19.80 35.80
C GLY A 13 3.20 -20.46 35.08
N ASN A 14 2.96 -21.08 33.93
CA ASN A 14 4.00 -21.71 33.13
C ASN A 14 4.64 -20.74 32.15
N CYS A 15 5.64 -21.23 31.41
CA CYS A 15 6.24 -20.55 30.27
C CYS A 15 6.19 -21.46 29.04
N THR A 16 6.01 -20.88 27.87
CA THR A 16 6.07 -21.59 26.59
C THR A 16 7.21 -21.05 25.74
N LEU A 17 7.92 -21.96 25.06
CA LEU A 17 8.92 -21.63 24.04
C LEU A 17 8.38 -21.87 22.62
N ARG A 18 7.10 -22.19 22.49
CA ARG A 18 6.48 -22.69 21.26
C ARG A 18 5.34 -21.81 20.77
N HIS A 19 5.17 -20.61 21.33
CA HIS A 19 4.20 -19.67 20.80
C HIS A 19 4.62 -19.27 19.38
N SER A 20 3.73 -19.47 18.41
CA SER A 20 4.09 -19.34 17.00
C SER A 20 2.95 -18.88 16.11
N GLY A 21 3.30 -18.59 14.85
CA GLY A 21 2.37 -18.10 13.83
C GLY A 21 2.29 -16.57 13.82
N THR A 22 1.43 -16.03 12.95
CA THR A 22 1.21 -14.57 12.84
C THR A 22 0.64 -13.97 14.12
N SER A 23 -0.07 -14.78 14.92
CA SER A 23 -0.55 -14.41 16.26
C SER A 23 0.57 -14.10 17.25
N ALA A 24 1.77 -14.65 17.08
CA ALA A 24 2.95 -14.32 17.89
C ALA A 24 3.63 -13.01 17.44
N ALA A 25 3.55 -12.69 16.15
CA ALA A 25 4.18 -11.47 15.61
C ALA A 25 3.43 -10.18 15.96
N ALA A 26 2.09 -10.24 16.05
CA ALA A 26 1.28 -9.06 16.34
C ALA A 26 1.55 -8.46 17.75
N PRO A 27 1.67 -9.25 18.84
CA PRO A 27 2.10 -8.75 20.14
C PRO A 27 3.48 -8.10 20.15
N GLU A 28 4.44 -8.62 19.39
CA GLU A 28 5.77 -8.00 19.27
C GLU A 28 5.68 -6.63 18.60
N ALA A 29 4.93 -6.52 17.50
CA ALA A 29 4.66 -5.23 16.87
C ALA A 29 3.99 -4.25 17.83
N ALA A 30 2.99 -4.70 18.59
CA ALA A 30 2.32 -3.88 19.60
C ALA A 30 3.30 -3.39 20.70
N GLY A 31 4.24 -4.23 21.14
CA GLY A 31 5.30 -3.84 22.06
C GLY A 31 6.21 -2.75 21.47
N VAL A 32 6.61 -2.89 20.21
CA VAL A 32 7.40 -1.86 19.51
C VAL A 32 6.63 -0.53 19.39
N PHE A 33 5.34 -0.59 19.05
CA PHE A 33 4.49 0.60 18.97
C PHE A 33 4.31 1.27 20.35
N ALA A 34 4.23 0.49 21.43
CA ALA A 34 4.19 1.03 22.78
C ALA A 34 5.47 1.82 23.12
N LEU A 35 6.65 1.31 22.75
CA LEU A 35 7.92 2.03 22.93
C LEU A 35 7.96 3.34 22.12
N ALA A 36 7.44 3.33 20.89
CA ALA A 36 7.36 4.52 20.07
C ALA A 36 6.39 5.57 20.63
N LEU A 37 5.23 5.15 21.16
CA LEU A 37 4.28 6.01 21.85
C LEU A 37 4.82 6.55 23.18
N GLU A 38 5.60 5.76 23.91
CA GLU A 38 6.30 6.24 25.10
C GLU A 38 7.30 7.35 24.75
N ALA A 39 8.02 7.18 23.63
CA ALA A 39 8.97 8.17 23.14
C ALA A 39 8.30 9.45 22.60
N ASN A 40 7.10 9.33 22.03
CA ASN A 40 6.29 10.46 21.56
C ASN A 40 4.79 10.15 21.69
N PRO A 41 4.14 10.60 22.79
CA PRO A 41 2.71 10.34 23.02
C PRO A 41 1.76 11.06 22.04
N ASN A 42 2.27 12.01 21.25
CA ASN A 42 1.46 12.79 20.30
C ASN A 42 1.34 12.11 18.93
N LEU A 43 1.99 10.95 18.72
CA LEU A 43 1.87 10.22 17.46
C LEU A 43 0.42 9.83 17.19
N THR A 44 -0.08 10.20 16.01
CA THR A 44 -1.37 9.73 15.53
C THR A 44 -1.28 8.28 15.04
N TRP A 45 -2.43 7.66 14.81
CA TRP A 45 -2.49 6.31 14.22
C TRP A 45 -1.84 6.24 12.83
N ARG A 46 -1.87 7.34 12.06
CA ARG A 46 -1.18 7.43 10.75
C ARG A 46 0.31 7.58 10.93
N ASP A 47 0.76 8.44 11.86
CA ASP A 47 2.18 8.61 12.14
C ASP A 47 2.84 7.26 12.47
N MET A 48 2.18 6.40 13.25
CA MET A 48 2.67 5.05 13.54
C MET A 48 2.86 4.19 12.28
N GLN A 49 1.97 4.32 11.29
CA GLN A 49 2.09 3.62 10.02
C GLN A 49 3.22 4.20 9.16
N HIS A 50 3.34 5.53 9.07
CA HIS A 50 4.48 6.18 8.39
C HIS A 50 5.81 5.73 8.99
N LEU A 51 5.94 5.76 10.31
CA LEU A 51 7.12 5.25 11.01
C LEU A 51 7.38 3.78 10.64
N SER A 52 6.34 2.94 10.65
CA SER A 52 6.47 1.53 10.28
C SER A 52 7.00 1.34 8.85
N VAL A 53 6.49 2.09 7.87
CA VAL A 53 6.96 2.04 6.47
C VAL A 53 8.44 2.45 6.37
N LEU A 54 8.79 3.56 7.02
CA LEU A 54 10.08 4.22 6.91
C LEU A 54 11.20 3.54 7.70
N THR A 55 10.90 2.89 8.83
CA THR A 55 11.92 2.26 9.68
C THR A 55 12.06 0.76 9.45
N SER A 56 11.08 0.11 8.82
CA SER A 56 11.17 -1.33 8.55
C SER A 56 12.33 -1.68 7.63
N LYS A 57 12.95 -2.84 7.85
CA LYS A 57 14.14 -3.30 7.13
C LYS A 57 13.91 -4.66 6.49
N ARG A 58 14.43 -4.86 5.27
CA ARG A 58 14.38 -6.15 4.56
C ARG A 58 15.04 -7.29 5.35
N ASN A 59 16.09 -7.02 6.11
CA ASN A 59 16.78 -7.91 7.07
C ASN A 59 16.79 -9.42 6.70
N GLN A 60 17.58 -9.81 5.69
CA GLN A 60 17.77 -11.20 5.23
C GLN A 60 16.47 -11.96 4.86
N LEU A 61 15.32 -11.28 4.75
CA LEU A 61 14.09 -11.90 4.29
C LEU A 61 14.20 -12.22 2.80
N HIS A 62 14.07 -13.51 2.48
CA HIS A 62 14.15 -14.04 1.13
C HIS A 62 12.78 -14.56 0.67
N ASP A 63 12.42 -14.22 -0.56
CA ASP A 63 11.20 -14.69 -1.21
C ASP A 63 11.46 -14.77 -2.71
N GLU A 64 11.57 -16.00 -3.22
CA GLU A 64 11.84 -16.27 -4.64
C GLU A 64 10.59 -16.11 -5.52
N VAL A 65 9.40 -16.16 -4.91
CA VAL A 65 8.13 -16.20 -5.65
C VAL A 65 7.65 -14.79 -5.95
N HIS A 66 7.49 -13.94 -4.93
CA HIS A 66 6.99 -12.57 -5.15
C HIS A 66 8.12 -11.54 -5.32
N GLN A 67 9.33 -11.88 -4.87
CA GLN A 67 10.53 -11.06 -4.94
C GLN A 67 10.39 -9.69 -4.23
N TRP A 68 11.52 -9.08 -3.92
CA TRP A 68 11.53 -7.70 -3.42
C TRP A 68 11.46 -6.75 -4.61
N ARG A 69 10.59 -5.75 -4.50
CA ARG A 69 10.36 -4.73 -5.53
C ARG A 69 10.48 -3.35 -4.92
N ARG A 70 10.78 -2.37 -5.75
CA ARG A 70 10.73 -0.95 -5.38
C ARG A 70 9.49 -0.32 -5.97
N ASN A 71 8.85 0.53 -5.20
CA ASN A 71 7.73 1.32 -5.66
C ASN A 71 8.21 2.59 -6.38
N GLY A 72 7.28 3.44 -6.83
CA GLY A 72 7.57 4.64 -7.62
C GLY A 72 8.50 5.63 -6.92
N VAL A 73 8.46 5.68 -5.58
CA VAL A 73 9.29 6.56 -4.74
C VAL A 73 10.53 5.84 -4.16
N GLY A 74 10.87 4.66 -4.71
CA GLY A 74 12.08 3.92 -4.35
C GLY A 74 12.01 3.08 -3.07
N LEU A 75 10.84 2.98 -2.42
CA LEU A 75 10.68 2.17 -1.21
C LEU A 75 10.61 0.67 -1.55
N GLU A 76 11.49 -0.11 -0.92
CA GLU A 76 11.49 -1.57 -1.06
C GLU A 76 10.36 -2.22 -0.27
N PHE A 77 9.60 -3.08 -0.96
CA PHE A 77 8.52 -3.86 -0.38
C PHE A 77 8.49 -5.29 -0.96
N ASN A 78 7.79 -6.17 -0.26
CA ASN A 78 7.46 -7.52 -0.71
C ASN A 78 6.02 -7.84 -0.29
N HIS A 79 5.32 -8.67 -1.08
CA HIS A 79 3.92 -9.00 -0.80
C HIS A 79 3.72 -9.75 0.52
N LEU A 80 4.67 -10.61 0.91
CA LEU A 80 4.59 -11.40 2.15
C LEU A 80 5.09 -10.63 3.38
N PHE A 81 6.00 -9.68 3.19
CA PHE A 81 6.72 -9.01 4.29
C PHE A 81 6.42 -7.51 4.41
N GLY A 82 5.56 -6.96 3.55
CA GLY A 82 5.34 -5.52 3.47
C GLY A 82 6.65 -4.78 3.24
N TYR A 83 6.93 -3.77 4.06
CA TYR A 83 8.15 -2.98 3.99
C TYR A 83 9.34 -3.58 4.75
N GLY A 84 9.17 -4.76 5.37
CA GLY A 84 10.21 -5.49 6.11
C GLY A 84 9.90 -5.70 7.58
N VAL A 85 10.92 -6.13 8.33
CA VAL A 85 10.89 -6.34 9.78
C VAL A 85 10.89 -4.98 10.49
N LEU A 86 10.07 -4.84 11.53
CA LEU A 86 10.07 -3.66 12.39
C LEU A 86 11.42 -3.49 13.09
N ASP A 87 11.94 -2.26 13.07
CA ASP A 87 13.14 -1.86 13.80
C ASP A 87 12.72 -1.00 15.00
N ALA A 88 12.67 -1.60 16.19
CA ALA A 88 12.24 -0.90 17.40
C ALA A 88 13.13 0.31 17.74
N GLY A 89 14.45 0.15 17.59
CA GLY A 89 15.40 1.23 17.86
C GLY A 89 15.28 2.35 16.83
N GLY A 90 15.15 2.00 15.55
CA GLY A 90 14.89 2.95 14.47
C GLY A 90 13.58 3.71 14.65
N MET A 91 12.51 3.00 15.01
CA MET A 91 11.19 3.58 15.23
C MET A 91 11.17 4.55 16.42
N VAL A 92 11.69 4.15 17.58
CA VAL A 92 11.79 5.02 18.76
C VAL A 92 12.66 6.24 18.48
N LYS A 93 13.78 6.06 17.78
CA LYS A 93 14.68 7.16 17.43
C LYS A 93 13.99 8.19 16.53
N MET A 94 13.25 7.73 15.52
CA MET A 94 12.51 8.60 14.60
C MET A 94 11.30 9.25 15.29
N ALA A 95 10.58 8.51 16.14
CA ALA A 95 9.42 9.00 16.88
C ALA A 95 9.72 10.25 17.74
N LYS A 96 10.88 10.30 18.40
CA LYS A 96 11.28 11.43 19.26
C LYS A 96 11.32 12.78 18.55
N GLU A 97 11.60 12.78 17.26
CA GLU A 97 11.75 13.98 16.42
C GLU A 97 10.65 14.08 15.36
N TRP A 98 9.67 13.16 15.41
CA TRP A 98 8.62 13.05 14.41
C TRP A 98 7.67 14.23 14.49
N LYS A 99 7.45 14.87 13.34
CA LYS A 99 6.39 15.86 13.17
C LYS A 99 5.17 15.16 12.59
N THR A 100 3.99 15.41 13.16
CA THR A 100 2.75 14.79 12.66
C THR A 100 2.52 15.12 11.19
N VAL A 101 2.15 14.10 10.41
CA VAL A 101 1.86 14.25 8.99
C VAL A 101 0.61 15.12 8.75
N PRO A 102 0.48 15.76 7.57
CA PRO A 102 -0.68 16.57 7.23
C PRO A 102 -2.02 15.82 7.31
N GLU A 103 -3.13 16.56 7.26
CA GLU A 103 -4.47 15.97 7.31
C GLU A 103 -4.72 14.93 6.21
N ARG A 104 -5.53 13.92 6.54
CA ARG A 104 -5.86 12.82 5.62
C ARG A 104 -7.05 13.19 4.76
N PHE A 105 -6.91 13.00 3.46
CA PHE A 105 -7.98 13.14 2.48
C PHE A 105 -8.36 11.79 1.86
N HIS A 106 -9.55 11.76 1.25
CA HIS A 106 -10.04 10.62 0.51
C HIS A 106 -10.61 11.06 -0.84
N CYS A 107 -10.05 10.53 -1.92
CA CYS A 107 -10.50 10.82 -3.27
C CYS A 107 -11.12 9.57 -3.90
N VAL A 108 -12.36 9.68 -4.36
CA VAL A 108 -12.94 8.70 -5.29
C VAL A 108 -12.42 9.08 -6.68
N ALA A 109 -11.34 8.45 -7.08
CA ALA A 109 -10.52 8.85 -8.22
C ALA A 109 -11.11 8.42 -9.58
N GLY A 110 -12.08 7.51 -9.57
CA GLY A 110 -12.83 7.11 -10.74
C GLY A 110 -13.64 5.85 -10.46
N SER A 111 -14.64 5.58 -11.31
CA SER A 111 -15.44 4.36 -11.24
C SER A 111 -15.83 3.90 -12.63
N LEU A 112 -15.74 2.59 -12.86
CA LEU A 112 -16.24 1.91 -14.04
C LEU A 112 -17.38 0.99 -13.59
N GLN A 113 -18.54 1.09 -14.25
CA GLN A 113 -19.74 0.29 -13.92
C GLN A 113 -20.21 -0.58 -15.11
N ASP A 114 -19.38 -0.65 -16.16
CA ASP A 114 -19.65 -1.45 -17.34
C ASP A 114 -19.43 -2.94 -17.08
N VAL A 115 -20.36 -3.74 -17.59
CA VAL A 115 -20.35 -5.19 -17.43
C VAL A 115 -19.39 -5.82 -18.44
N HIS A 116 -18.32 -6.43 -17.96
CA HIS A 116 -17.30 -7.08 -18.77
C HIS A 116 -17.23 -8.57 -18.49
N LYS A 117 -17.21 -9.39 -19.54
CA LYS A 117 -17.02 -10.84 -19.42
C LYS A 117 -15.53 -11.16 -19.21
N ILE A 118 -15.27 -12.14 -18.37
CA ILE A 118 -13.93 -12.70 -18.11
C ILE A 118 -13.97 -14.19 -18.46
N GLN A 119 -12.95 -14.69 -19.16
CA GLN A 119 -12.79 -16.10 -19.55
C GLN A 119 -11.38 -16.55 -19.18
N SER A 120 -11.17 -17.84 -18.92
CA SER A 120 -9.82 -18.41 -18.80
C SER A 120 -9.02 -18.25 -20.09
N GLY A 121 -7.72 -18.01 -19.98
CA GLY A 121 -6.80 -17.82 -21.11
C GLY A 121 -6.49 -16.35 -21.40
N ASP A 122 -7.46 -15.46 -21.14
CA ASP A 122 -7.31 -14.01 -21.31
C ASP A 122 -7.34 -13.28 -19.97
N LYS A 123 -6.79 -12.07 -19.96
CA LYS A 123 -6.94 -11.13 -18.84
C LYS A 123 -7.77 -9.93 -19.30
N LEU A 124 -8.81 -9.62 -18.54
CA LEU A 124 -9.51 -8.36 -18.67
C LEU A 124 -8.60 -7.25 -18.12
N ILE A 125 -8.35 -6.23 -18.92
CA ILE A 125 -7.58 -5.04 -18.54
C ILE A 125 -8.52 -3.85 -18.55
N LEU A 126 -8.69 -3.23 -17.38
CA LEU A 126 -9.45 -1.99 -17.22
C LEU A 126 -8.49 -0.87 -16.84
N ALA A 127 -8.78 0.37 -17.23
CA ALA A 127 -7.96 1.53 -16.90
C ALA A 127 -8.83 2.69 -16.42
N ILE A 128 -8.34 3.39 -15.39
CA ILE A 128 -8.92 4.64 -14.89
C ILE A 128 -7.81 5.70 -14.95
N SER A 129 -8.02 6.72 -15.79
CA SER A 129 -7.18 7.92 -15.79
C SER A 129 -7.78 8.94 -14.83
N THR A 130 -6.97 9.45 -13.90
CA THR A 130 -7.42 10.33 -12.82
C THR A 130 -6.42 11.46 -12.55
N ASP A 131 -6.95 12.60 -12.15
CA ASP A 131 -6.18 13.72 -11.58
C ASP A 131 -6.13 13.66 -10.04
N SER A 132 -6.63 12.57 -9.44
CA SER A 132 -6.71 12.38 -7.99
C SER A 132 -7.47 13.48 -7.26
N CYS A 133 -8.54 14.00 -7.87
CA CYS A 133 -9.38 15.05 -7.33
C CYS A 133 -8.65 16.41 -7.27
N GLN A 134 -7.73 16.67 -8.19
CA GLN A 134 -7.00 17.94 -8.26
C GLN A 134 -7.95 19.14 -8.33
N GLY A 135 -7.64 20.19 -7.55
CA GLY A 135 -8.47 21.40 -7.46
C GLY A 135 -9.70 21.28 -6.55
N LYS A 136 -9.88 20.16 -5.84
CA LYS A 136 -10.93 19.97 -4.83
C LYS A 136 -10.34 19.83 -3.44
N ASP A 137 -11.17 20.04 -2.41
CA ASP A 137 -10.79 19.92 -0.99
C ASP A 137 -10.34 18.51 -0.59
N ASN A 138 -10.65 17.49 -1.41
CA ASN A 138 -10.30 16.10 -1.16
C ASN A 138 -9.19 15.58 -2.09
N PHE A 139 -8.39 16.48 -2.68
CA PHE A 139 -7.21 16.14 -3.47
C PHE A 139 -6.27 15.22 -2.68
N VAL A 140 -5.66 14.26 -3.36
CA VAL A 140 -4.63 13.39 -2.81
C VAL A 140 -3.42 13.43 -3.73
N ARG A 141 -2.29 13.89 -3.20
CA ARG A 141 -1.02 13.97 -3.91
C ARG A 141 -0.03 12.90 -3.44
N TYR A 142 0.05 12.65 -2.13
CA TYR A 142 0.97 11.65 -1.58
C TYR A 142 0.18 10.50 -0.99
N LEU A 143 0.32 9.31 -1.58
CA LEU A 143 -0.47 8.14 -1.20
C LEU A 143 -0.08 7.55 0.16
N GLU A 144 -1.09 7.07 0.88
CA GLU A 144 -0.96 6.17 2.02
C GLU A 144 -1.59 4.81 1.67
N HIS A 145 -2.91 4.79 1.55
CA HIS A 145 -3.68 3.57 1.24
C HIS A 145 -4.41 3.75 -0.08
N VAL A 146 -4.46 2.68 -0.87
CA VAL A 146 -5.28 2.63 -2.09
C VAL A 146 -6.24 1.46 -1.98
N GLN A 147 -7.49 1.69 -2.35
CA GLN A 147 -8.52 0.66 -2.41
C GLN A 147 -9.08 0.53 -3.83
N ALA A 148 -9.22 -0.71 -4.28
CA ALA A 148 -10.02 -1.08 -5.44
C ALA A 148 -11.30 -1.76 -4.92
N VAL A 149 -12.41 -1.03 -4.94
CA VAL A 149 -13.73 -1.55 -4.57
C VAL A 149 -14.28 -2.28 -5.79
N ILE A 150 -14.40 -3.59 -5.70
CA ILE A 150 -14.69 -4.44 -6.86
C ILE A 150 -15.95 -5.27 -6.64
N THR A 151 -16.80 -5.29 -7.68
CA THR A 151 -17.89 -6.24 -7.81
C THR A 151 -17.60 -7.17 -8.99
N VAL A 152 -17.26 -8.42 -8.70
CA VAL A 152 -16.92 -9.45 -9.69
C VAL A 152 -17.47 -10.80 -9.26
N ASN A 153 -18.02 -11.55 -10.21
CA ASN A 153 -18.37 -12.95 -10.00
C ASN A 153 -17.61 -13.87 -10.95
N GLY A 154 -17.54 -15.14 -10.58
CA GLY A 154 -16.91 -16.18 -11.38
C GLY A 154 -17.53 -17.54 -11.07
N SER A 155 -17.42 -18.47 -12.02
CA SER A 155 -17.81 -19.86 -11.83
C SER A 155 -17.02 -20.53 -10.71
N ARG A 156 -15.82 -20.02 -10.39
CA ARG A 156 -15.04 -20.40 -9.21
C ARG A 156 -14.19 -19.24 -8.69
N ARG A 157 -14.59 -18.65 -7.56
CA ARG A 157 -13.97 -17.45 -6.98
C ARG A 157 -12.51 -17.66 -6.61
N GLY A 158 -12.12 -18.86 -6.15
CA GLY A 158 -10.74 -19.15 -5.78
C GLY A 158 -9.75 -19.16 -6.92
N ASP A 159 -10.22 -19.21 -8.18
CA ASP A 159 -9.34 -19.08 -9.34
C ASP A 159 -9.25 -17.64 -9.86
N LEU A 160 -9.99 -16.68 -9.30
CA LEU A 160 -9.82 -15.27 -9.66
C LEU A 160 -8.43 -14.78 -9.24
N ASN A 161 -7.76 -14.08 -10.15
CA ASN A 161 -6.55 -13.32 -9.88
C ASN A 161 -6.79 -11.85 -10.25
N ILE A 162 -6.47 -10.95 -9.31
CA ILE A 162 -6.67 -9.51 -9.46
C ILE A 162 -5.36 -8.81 -9.11
N ASN A 163 -4.85 -8.03 -10.05
CA ASN A 163 -3.68 -7.16 -9.84
C ASN A 163 -4.03 -5.73 -10.23
N MET A 164 -3.37 -4.76 -9.59
CA MET A 164 -3.52 -3.35 -9.90
C MET A 164 -2.16 -2.70 -10.03
N THR A 165 -1.98 -1.86 -11.04
CA THR A 165 -0.74 -1.13 -11.30
C THR A 165 -0.99 0.37 -11.17
N SER A 166 -0.15 1.05 -10.38
CA SER A 166 -0.20 2.51 -10.21
C SER A 166 0.38 3.24 -11.44
N PRO A 167 0.13 4.56 -11.58
CA PRO A 167 0.71 5.37 -12.65
C PRO A 167 2.24 5.36 -12.66
N MET A 168 2.88 5.25 -11.49
CA MET A 168 4.34 5.13 -11.35
C MET A 168 4.87 3.70 -11.60
N GLY A 169 4.01 2.76 -12.00
CA GLY A 169 4.40 1.41 -12.42
C GLY A 169 4.40 0.35 -11.30
N THR A 170 3.95 0.69 -10.09
CA THR A 170 3.95 -0.26 -8.97
C THR A 170 2.79 -1.24 -9.07
N LYS A 171 3.12 -2.52 -9.29
CA LYS A 171 2.14 -3.60 -9.42
C LYS A 171 1.82 -4.27 -8.08
N SER A 172 0.60 -4.08 -7.60
CA SER A 172 0.02 -4.72 -6.41
C SER A 172 -0.78 -5.97 -6.73
N ILE A 173 -0.52 -7.06 -6.00
CA ILE A 173 -1.34 -8.28 -6.05
C ILE A 173 -2.48 -8.10 -5.04
N LEU A 174 -3.69 -7.87 -5.55
CA LEU A 174 -4.88 -7.64 -4.72
C LEU A 174 -5.56 -8.95 -4.32
N LEU A 175 -5.54 -9.93 -5.22
CA LEU A 175 -6.08 -11.26 -4.98
C LEU A 175 -5.25 -12.31 -5.70
N SER A 176 -4.65 -13.22 -4.95
CA SER A 176 -3.97 -14.41 -5.46
C SER A 176 -4.93 -15.60 -5.51
N ARG A 177 -4.57 -16.62 -6.31
CA ARG A 177 -5.33 -17.87 -6.39
C ARG A 177 -5.46 -18.52 -5.01
N ARG A 178 -6.68 -18.95 -4.67
CA ARG A 178 -7.03 -19.67 -3.44
C ARG A 178 -7.59 -21.04 -3.79
N PRO A 179 -6.76 -22.10 -3.88
CA PRO A 179 -7.17 -23.41 -4.36
C PRO A 179 -8.32 -24.07 -3.59
N ARG A 180 -8.57 -23.67 -2.33
CA ARG A 180 -9.66 -24.20 -1.48
C ARG A 180 -10.93 -23.36 -1.49
N ASP A 181 -10.96 -22.23 -2.20
CA ASP A 181 -12.16 -21.40 -2.35
C ASP A 181 -12.93 -21.84 -3.60
N ASP A 182 -13.96 -22.66 -3.40
CA ASP A 182 -14.81 -23.22 -4.45
C ASP A 182 -16.13 -22.46 -4.62
N ASP A 183 -16.25 -21.25 -4.06
CA ASP A 183 -17.44 -20.42 -4.22
C ASP A 183 -17.74 -20.16 -5.70
N ALA A 184 -18.96 -20.50 -6.11
CA ALA A 184 -19.47 -20.33 -7.48
C ALA A 184 -20.69 -19.41 -7.54
N LYS A 185 -21.09 -18.81 -6.41
CA LYS A 185 -22.39 -18.12 -6.28
C LYS A 185 -22.22 -16.64 -5.99
N VAL A 186 -21.39 -16.29 -5.01
CA VAL A 186 -21.35 -14.93 -4.46
C VAL A 186 -20.34 -14.07 -5.22
N GLY A 187 -19.13 -14.59 -5.45
CA GLY A 187 -18.03 -13.77 -5.93
C GLY A 187 -17.59 -12.74 -4.87
N PHE A 188 -17.32 -11.53 -5.32
CA PHE A 188 -17.09 -10.34 -4.52
C PHE A 188 -18.12 -9.28 -4.88
N ASP A 189 -18.75 -8.69 -3.87
CA ASP A 189 -19.72 -7.61 -4.02
C ASP A 189 -19.20 -6.39 -3.27
N LYS A 190 -18.90 -5.31 -4.00
CA LYS A 190 -18.31 -4.07 -3.48
C LYS A 190 -17.17 -4.31 -2.46
N TRP A 191 -16.32 -5.29 -2.74
CA TRP A 191 -15.25 -5.68 -1.82
C TRP A 191 -14.07 -4.71 -1.93
N PRO A 192 -13.64 -4.05 -0.84
CA PRO A 192 -12.56 -3.05 -0.87
C PRO A 192 -11.18 -3.73 -0.76
N PHE A 193 -10.64 -4.22 -1.87
CA PHE A 193 -9.26 -4.70 -1.89
C PHE A 193 -8.30 -3.55 -1.64
N MET A 194 -7.37 -3.69 -0.69
CA MET A 194 -6.48 -2.60 -0.27
C MET A 194 -5.02 -2.95 -0.53
N THR A 195 -4.23 -1.96 -0.93
CA THR A 195 -2.77 -2.04 -1.02
C THR A 195 -2.12 -0.86 -0.32
N THR A 196 -0.98 -1.12 0.33
CA THR A 196 -0.07 -0.11 0.89
C THR A 196 1.21 0.00 0.07
N GLN A 197 1.37 -0.75 -1.03
CA GLN A 197 2.65 -0.89 -1.75
C GLN A 197 3.04 0.38 -2.52
N THR A 198 2.06 1.24 -2.80
CA THR A 198 2.19 2.51 -3.50
C THR A 198 2.37 3.69 -2.53
N TRP A 199 2.77 3.44 -1.27
CA TRP A 199 2.95 4.49 -0.27
C TRP A 199 3.95 5.55 -0.74
N GLY A 200 3.55 6.82 -0.64
CA GLY A 200 4.31 7.99 -1.04
C GLY A 200 4.21 8.36 -2.52
N GLU A 201 3.68 7.50 -3.38
CA GLU A 201 3.56 7.79 -4.82
C GLU A 201 2.56 8.90 -5.13
N ASP A 202 2.83 9.65 -6.22
CA ASP A 202 1.84 10.50 -6.89
C ASP A 202 0.80 9.62 -7.61
N PRO A 203 -0.48 9.69 -7.21
CA PRO A 203 -1.53 8.86 -7.79
C PRO A 203 -2.09 9.40 -9.11
N ARG A 204 -1.67 10.58 -9.59
CA ARG A 204 -2.16 11.16 -10.85
C ARG A 204 -1.68 10.34 -12.05
N GLY A 205 -2.55 10.17 -13.04
CA GLY A 205 -2.30 9.40 -14.24
C GLY A 205 -3.19 8.17 -14.34
N THR A 206 -2.70 7.12 -14.98
CA THR A 206 -3.52 5.95 -15.34
C THR A 206 -3.27 4.78 -14.42
N TRP A 207 -4.32 4.37 -13.70
CA TRP A 207 -4.38 3.13 -12.93
C TRP A 207 -4.88 2.00 -13.81
N VAL A 208 -4.26 0.83 -13.70
CA VAL A 208 -4.62 -0.35 -14.49
C VAL A 208 -5.03 -1.50 -13.59
N LEU A 209 -6.21 -2.09 -13.82
CA LEU A 209 -6.69 -3.29 -13.14
C LEU A 209 -6.65 -4.47 -14.11
N GLU A 210 -5.93 -5.52 -13.74
CA GLU A 210 -5.90 -6.80 -14.45
C GLU A 210 -6.75 -7.81 -13.68
N VAL A 211 -7.79 -8.34 -14.31
CA VAL A 211 -8.66 -9.39 -13.75
C VAL A 211 -8.64 -10.61 -14.67
N GLY A 212 -8.40 -11.78 -14.11
CA GLY A 212 -8.41 -13.03 -14.88
C GLY A 212 -8.59 -14.24 -13.99
N PHE A 213 -8.43 -15.42 -14.60
CA PHE A 213 -8.45 -16.69 -13.88
C PHE A 213 -7.08 -17.37 -13.91
N GLN A 214 -6.72 -18.02 -12.81
CA GLN A 214 -5.52 -18.84 -12.67
C GLN A 214 -5.94 -20.24 -12.19
N GLY A 215 -5.71 -21.25 -13.03
CA GLY A 215 -6.08 -22.63 -12.75
C GLY A 215 -6.09 -23.48 -14.02
N ASN A 216 -6.25 -24.80 -13.86
CA ASN A 216 -6.25 -25.72 -15.00
C ASN A 216 -7.64 -25.84 -15.66
N GLU A 217 -8.70 -25.65 -14.87
CA GLU A 217 -10.07 -25.77 -15.35
C GLU A 217 -10.56 -24.44 -15.94
N PRO A 218 -11.21 -24.44 -17.12
CA PRO A 218 -11.82 -23.24 -17.68
C PRO A 218 -12.86 -22.63 -16.74
N GLN A 219 -12.70 -21.33 -16.46
CA GLN A 219 -13.60 -20.53 -15.65
C GLN A 219 -14.18 -19.39 -16.48
N ARG A 220 -15.34 -18.91 -16.06
CA ARG A 220 -16.02 -17.76 -16.65
C ARG A 220 -16.52 -16.85 -15.55
N GLY A 221 -16.50 -15.55 -15.79
CA GLY A 221 -16.93 -14.56 -14.81
C GLY A 221 -17.41 -13.28 -15.46
N VAL A 222 -17.90 -12.39 -14.60
CA VAL A 222 -18.37 -11.07 -15.01
C VAL A 222 -17.85 -10.05 -14.00
N MET A 223 -17.07 -9.10 -14.51
CA MET A 223 -16.70 -7.89 -13.81
C MET A 223 -17.80 -6.87 -14.01
N LYS A 224 -18.32 -6.29 -12.93
CA LYS A 224 -19.45 -5.35 -12.98
C LYS A 224 -19.06 -3.95 -12.57
N GLU A 225 -18.24 -3.82 -11.54
CA GLU A 225 -17.90 -2.52 -10.97
C GLU A 225 -16.47 -2.51 -10.46
N TRP A 226 -15.76 -1.42 -10.75
CA TRP A 226 -14.50 -1.07 -10.12
C TRP A 226 -14.51 0.41 -9.76
N THR A 227 -14.39 0.71 -8.48
CA THR A 227 -14.16 2.08 -7.99
C THR A 227 -12.76 2.16 -7.39
N LEU A 228 -11.99 3.16 -7.82
CA LEU A 228 -10.67 3.47 -7.27
C LEU A 228 -10.82 4.52 -6.17
N MET A 229 -10.38 4.18 -4.96
CA MET A 229 -10.35 5.09 -3.81
C MET A 229 -8.92 5.30 -3.33
N LEU A 230 -8.53 6.56 -3.20
CA LEU A 230 -7.20 6.99 -2.81
C LEU A 230 -7.27 7.65 -1.43
N HIS A 231 -6.32 7.32 -0.57
CA HIS A 231 -6.16 7.94 0.75
C HIS A 231 -4.75 8.46 0.89
N GLY A 232 -4.61 9.67 1.42
CA GLY A 232 -3.30 10.27 1.60
C GLY A 232 -3.38 11.75 1.96
N THR A 233 -2.35 12.50 1.59
CA THR A 233 -2.22 13.92 1.91
C THR A 233 -2.13 14.78 0.64
N GLN A 234 -2.47 16.06 0.77
CA GLN A 234 -2.28 17.06 -0.30
C GLN A 234 -0.86 17.64 -0.29
N SER A 235 -0.29 17.81 0.90
CA SER A 235 1.02 18.42 1.12
C SER A 235 2.05 17.34 1.47
N ALA A 236 3.30 17.59 1.10
CA ALA A 236 4.42 16.69 1.32
C ALA A 236 4.55 16.29 2.81
N PRO A 237 4.38 15.02 3.17
CA PRO A 237 4.38 14.59 4.58
C PRO A 237 5.78 14.61 5.22
N TYR A 238 6.86 14.65 4.43
CA TYR A 238 8.22 14.51 4.96
C TYR A 238 9.11 15.76 4.84
N ILE A 239 8.60 16.85 4.25
CA ILE A 239 9.37 18.08 4.01
C ILE A 239 9.99 18.65 5.30
N ASP A 240 9.26 18.54 6.41
CA ASP A 240 9.66 19.08 7.71
C ASP A 240 10.40 18.06 8.60
N GLN A 241 10.48 16.79 8.18
CA GLN A 241 11.13 15.74 8.96
C GLN A 241 12.65 15.88 8.92
N ILE A 242 13.31 15.48 10.00
CA ILE A 242 14.77 15.54 10.13
C ILE A 242 15.38 14.27 9.53
N VAL A 243 16.24 14.44 8.52
CA VAL A 243 17.00 13.34 7.90
C VAL A 243 18.38 13.26 8.54
N ARG A 244 18.63 12.18 9.28
CA ARG A 244 19.95 11.89 9.89
C ARG A 244 20.79 10.89 9.10
N ASP A 245 20.15 10.04 8.32
CA ASP A 245 20.78 9.01 7.50
C ASP A 245 20.31 9.18 6.05
N TYR A 246 21.23 9.55 5.16
CA TYR A 246 20.95 9.82 3.75
C TYR A 246 20.62 8.56 2.95
N GLN A 247 20.90 7.36 3.48
CA GLN A 247 20.49 6.10 2.87
C GLN A 247 19.16 5.57 3.41
N SER A 248 18.54 6.28 4.36
CA SER A 248 17.25 5.87 4.92
C SER A 248 16.11 6.03 3.93
N LYS A 249 15.02 5.26 4.15
CA LYS A 249 13.77 5.40 3.40
C LYS A 249 13.20 6.82 3.48
N LEU A 250 13.32 7.48 4.63
CA LEU A 250 12.90 8.87 4.81
C LEU A 250 13.69 9.82 3.89
N ALA A 251 15.00 9.62 3.76
CA ALA A 251 15.82 10.42 2.86
C ALA A 251 15.40 10.24 1.40
N MET A 252 15.11 9.00 0.98
CA MET A 252 14.63 8.69 -0.37
C MET A 252 13.27 9.34 -0.65
N SER A 253 12.27 9.13 0.22
CA SER A 253 10.94 9.73 0.03
C SER A 253 10.97 11.25 0.09
N LYS A 254 11.74 11.85 1.00
CA LYS A 254 11.88 13.31 1.08
C LYS A 254 12.56 13.88 -0.17
N LYS A 255 13.53 13.17 -0.73
CA LYS A 255 14.19 13.58 -1.97
C LYS A 255 13.18 13.62 -3.12
N GLU A 256 12.38 12.57 -3.28
CA GLU A 256 11.34 12.51 -4.31
C GLU A 256 10.32 13.65 -4.17
N GLU A 257 9.82 13.89 -2.95
CA GLU A 257 8.89 15.00 -2.67
C GLU A 257 9.46 16.36 -3.08
N LEU A 258 10.76 16.60 -2.85
CA LEU A 258 11.44 17.83 -3.24
C LEU A 258 11.61 17.96 -4.76
N GLU A 259 11.91 16.87 -5.44
CA GLU A 259 12.03 16.83 -6.91
C GLU A 259 10.67 17.14 -7.56
N GLU A 260 9.59 16.52 -7.08
CA GLU A 260 8.22 16.79 -7.57
C GLU A 260 7.76 18.24 -7.31
N GLU A 261 8.02 18.78 -6.13
CA GLU A 261 7.67 20.18 -5.80
C GLU A 261 8.45 21.17 -6.67
N LEU A 262 9.73 20.88 -6.97
CA LEU A 262 10.56 21.70 -7.84
C LEU A 262 10.03 21.68 -9.27
N ASP A 263 9.72 20.50 -9.82
CA ASP A 263 9.22 20.35 -11.18
C ASP A 263 7.90 21.11 -11.38
N GLU A 264 6.97 21.02 -10.43
CA GLU A 264 5.72 21.78 -10.48
C GLU A 264 5.93 23.30 -10.35
N ALA A 265 6.92 23.74 -9.56
CA ALA A 265 7.25 25.16 -9.45
C ALA A 265 7.85 25.69 -10.76
N VAL A 266 8.70 24.90 -11.43
CA VAL A 266 9.26 25.22 -12.74
C VAL A 266 8.15 25.27 -13.79
N GLU A 267 7.24 24.30 -13.85
CA GLU A 267 6.11 24.30 -14.77
C GLU A 267 5.20 25.52 -14.59
N ARG A 268 4.85 25.85 -13.34
CA ARG A 268 4.04 27.04 -13.03
C ARG A 268 4.74 28.32 -13.50
N SER A 269 6.04 28.41 -13.28
CA SER A 269 6.86 29.55 -13.71
C SER A 269 6.89 29.67 -15.24
N LEU A 270 7.10 28.56 -15.95
CA LEU A 270 7.07 28.52 -17.41
C LEU A 270 5.71 28.91 -17.98
N LYS A 271 4.60 28.37 -17.44
CA LYS A 271 3.23 28.72 -17.85
C LYS A 271 2.96 30.21 -17.64
N SER A 272 3.38 30.78 -16.52
CA SER A 272 3.26 32.22 -16.25
C SER A 272 4.04 33.06 -17.25
N LEU A 273 5.28 32.68 -17.59
CA LEU A 273 6.09 33.40 -18.58
C LEU A 273 5.47 33.35 -19.98
N LEU A 274 4.96 32.19 -20.39
CA LEU A 274 4.32 32.01 -21.70
C LEU A 274 2.96 32.71 -21.80
N SER A 275 2.22 32.84 -20.70
CA SER A 275 0.93 33.56 -20.69
C SER A 275 1.05 35.09 -20.74
N LYS A 276 2.26 35.64 -20.57
CA LYS A 276 2.54 37.08 -20.58
C LYS A 276 3.01 37.62 -21.94
N ASN A 277 3.20 36.73 -22.93
CA ASN A 277 3.48 37.06 -24.33
C ASN A 277 2.28 36.76 -25.21
#